data_AF-A0A933N464-F1
#
_entry.id   AF-A0A933N464-F1
#
_cell.length_a   1.000
_cell.length_b   1.000
_cell.length_c   1.000
_cell.angle_alpha   90.00
_cell.angle_beta   90.00
_cell.angle_gamma   90.00
#
_symmetry.space_group_name_H-M   'P 1'
#
loop_
_entity.id
_entity.type
_entity.pdbx_description
1 polymer ?
#
loop_
_entity_poly.entity_id
_entity_poly.type
_entity_poly.pdbx_seq_one_letter_code
_entity_poly.pdbx_strand_id
1 'polypeptide(L)'
;MNGNENQFTTVTGTLNTSAGQIPSTSAEYKSADRLAAWKARWGIHRAAWLIKPGLYALGAPSAASPVFATANYKLSFDNLRRNLKGIDSWILVLNTKGINVWCAAGKGTFGTLELVRSIMETGLEKLLEHKSIILPQLGAPGVAAHRVKAYTGFSVTYGPVRAEDIPEFMRLGNKTSPEMREVRFGFFDRIILAPVEFVQFGKYILPAALILYLLGLKADAVLAAGALLAGSVLVPAFLPRLPGRSFALKGAAAGFSVVAALSPLLDFDLYQFCARTLIYIPIASFIGLEFTGSSTYTSLSGVKKEMRIAMPAQALALLTGLLMLAFRRLL
;
A
#
# COMPACT_ATOMS: atom_id res chain seq x y z
N MET A 1 -24.46 -9.64 -13.84
CA MET A 1 -23.06 -9.47 -13.41
C MET A 1 -22.67 -10.67 -12.56
N ASN A 2 -22.35 -11.81 -13.19
CA ASN A 2 -21.95 -13.05 -12.52
C ASN A 2 -20.46 -13.29 -12.78
N GLY A 3 -19.61 -12.42 -12.24
CA GLY A 3 -18.16 -12.61 -12.27
C GLY A 3 -17.75 -13.44 -11.06
N ASN A 4 -17.24 -14.65 -11.28
CA ASN A 4 -16.62 -15.56 -10.31
C ASN A 4 -16.03 -14.87 -9.07
N GLU A 5 -16.83 -14.67 -8.02
CA GLU A 5 -16.39 -14.08 -6.74
C GLU A 5 -15.36 -14.98 -6.01
N ASN A 6 -15.19 -16.22 -6.46
CA ASN A 6 -14.28 -17.21 -5.87
C ASN A 6 -12.92 -17.34 -6.58
N GLN A 7 -12.63 -16.59 -7.65
CA GLN A 7 -11.48 -16.90 -8.51
C GLN A 7 -10.09 -16.66 -7.87
N PHE A 8 -10.01 -15.94 -6.75
CA PHE A 8 -8.73 -15.53 -6.15
C PHE A 8 -8.56 -15.92 -4.67
N THR A 9 -9.58 -16.56 -4.10
CA THR A 9 -9.54 -17.06 -2.72
C THR A 9 -8.95 -18.46 -2.74
N THR A 10 -7.88 -18.68 -1.98
CA THR A 10 -7.26 -20.01 -1.77
C THR A 10 -8.16 -20.85 -0.84
N VAL A 11 -9.42 -21.06 -1.23
CA VAL A 11 -10.33 -21.97 -0.53
C VAL A 11 -9.92 -23.39 -0.92
N THR A 12 -9.51 -24.18 0.06
CA THR A 12 -9.08 -25.58 -0.13
C THR A 12 -10.16 -26.58 0.21
N GLY A 13 -11.26 -26.14 0.83
CA GLY A 13 -12.39 -26.97 1.21
C GLY A 13 -13.36 -26.22 2.12
N THR A 14 -14.23 -26.97 2.80
CA THR A 14 -15.15 -26.46 3.82
C THR A 14 -15.09 -27.35 5.06
N LEU A 15 -15.22 -26.74 6.22
CA LEU A 15 -15.30 -27.40 7.52
C LEU A 15 -16.72 -27.23 8.06
N ASN A 16 -17.37 -28.32 8.44
CA ASN A 16 -18.67 -28.27 9.11
C ASN A 16 -18.46 -27.96 10.60
N THR A 17 -19.11 -26.92 11.10
CA THR A 17 -18.96 -26.46 12.49
C THR A 17 -20.32 -26.17 13.13
N SER A 18 -20.32 -25.93 14.45
CA SER A 18 -21.50 -25.44 15.18
C SER A 18 -22.00 -24.07 14.70
N ALA A 19 -21.16 -23.28 14.01
CA ALA A 19 -21.52 -22.01 13.41
C ALA A 19 -21.90 -22.12 11.91
N GLY A 20 -21.94 -23.34 11.36
CA GLY A 20 -22.24 -23.60 9.94
C GLY A 20 -21.02 -24.05 9.14
N GLN A 21 -21.11 -23.95 7.82
CA GLN A 21 -20.01 -24.33 6.91
C GLN A 21 -19.00 -23.18 6.80
N ILE A 22 -17.77 -23.43 7.26
CA ILE A 22 -16.69 -22.44 7.23
C ILE A 22 -15.70 -22.80 6.12
N PRO A 23 -15.36 -21.89 5.20
CA PRO A 23 -14.35 -22.15 4.17
C PRO A 23 -12.98 -22.41 4.81
N SER A 24 -12.28 -23.42 4.32
CA SER A 24 -10.90 -23.74 4.72
C SER A 24 -9.89 -23.11 3.77
N THR A 25 -8.74 -22.69 4.29
CA THR A 25 -7.62 -22.17 3.52
C THR A 25 -6.32 -22.88 3.91
N SER A 26 -5.25 -22.62 3.17
CA SER A 26 -3.93 -23.22 3.38
C SER A 26 -2.86 -22.17 3.62
N ALA A 27 -1.83 -22.52 4.38
CA ALA A 27 -0.63 -21.70 4.58
C ALA A 27 0.33 -21.76 3.37
N GLU A 28 0.10 -22.67 2.42
CA GLU A 28 0.95 -22.79 1.24
C GLU A 28 0.92 -21.55 0.36
N TYR A 29 2.07 -20.96 0.09
CA TYR A 29 2.21 -19.77 -0.76
C TYR A 29 2.74 -20.14 -2.15
N LYS A 30 1.82 -20.31 -3.10
CA LYS A 30 2.10 -20.89 -4.43
C LYS A 30 2.56 -19.83 -5.44
N SER A 31 3.07 -20.26 -6.59
CA SER A 31 3.46 -19.37 -7.69
C SER A 31 2.31 -18.50 -8.19
N ALA A 32 1.07 -19.01 -8.16
CA ALA A 32 -0.13 -18.23 -8.48
C ALA A 32 -0.34 -17.06 -7.52
N ASP A 33 -0.06 -17.23 -6.22
CA ASP A 33 -0.15 -16.15 -5.24
C ASP A 33 0.95 -15.11 -5.43
N ARG A 34 2.15 -15.54 -5.82
CA ARG A 34 3.26 -14.63 -6.19
C ARG A 34 2.89 -13.79 -7.41
N LEU A 35 2.33 -14.42 -8.44
CA LEU A 35 1.86 -13.74 -9.64
C LEU A 35 0.71 -12.77 -9.32
N ALA A 36 -0.23 -13.16 -8.46
CA ALA A 36 -1.30 -12.28 -7.98
C ALA A 36 -0.74 -11.06 -7.24
N ALA A 37 0.21 -11.26 -6.33
CA ALA A 37 0.86 -10.18 -5.61
C ALA A 37 1.62 -9.23 -6.55
N TRP A 38 2.29 -9.78 -7.56
CA TRP A 38 2.93 -8.98 -8.60
C TRP A 38 1.89 -8.19 -9.41
N LYS A 39 0.85 -8.83 -9.95
CA LYS A 39 -0.23 -8.17 -10.71
C LYS A 39 -0.88 -7.03 -9.93
N ALA A 40 -1.15 -7.25 -8.63
CA ALA A 40 -1.69 -6.22 -7.75
C ALA A 40 -0.78 -4.98 -7.65
N ARG A 41 0.54 -5.17 -7.58
CA ARG A 41 1.52 -4.08 -7.54
C ARG A 41 1.67 -3.37 -8.88
N TRP A 42 1.41 -4.05 -9.99
CA TRP A 42 1.40 -3.46 -11.33
C TRP A 42 0.03 -2.95 -11.77
N GLY A 43 -0.94 -2.83 -10.84
CA GLY A 43 -2.27 -2.31 -11.13
C GLY A 43 -3.14 -3.22 -12.03
N ILE A 44 -2.67 -4.43 -12.34
CA ILE A 44 -3.35 -5.37 -13.23
C ILE A 44 -4.50 -6.01 -12.45
N HIS A 45 -5.74 -5.78 -12.90
CA HIS A 45 -6.97 -6.27 -12.25
C HIS A 45 -7.02 -5.95 -10.75
N ARG A 46 -6.60 -4.74 -10.35
CA ARG A 46 -6.43 -4.38 -8.94
C ARG A 46 -7.69 -4.63 -8.08
N ALA A 47 -8.87 -4.36 -8.64
CA ALA A 47 -10.15 -4.57 -7.96
C ALA A 47 -10.52 -6.05 -7.76
N ALA A 48 -9.86 -6.97 -8.46
CA ALA A 48 -10.14 -8.40 -8.38
C ALA A 48 -9.42 -9.09 -7.20
N TRP A 49 -8.40 -8.45 -6.61
CA TRP A 49 -7.59 -9.04 -5.52
C TRP A 49 -8.23 -8.87 -4.15
N LEU A 50 -9.47 -9.36 -4.04
CA LEU A 50 -10.31 -9.33 -2.84
C LEU A 50 -10.52 -10.74 -2.31
N ILE A 51 -10.56 -10.85 -0.99
CA ILE A 51 -11.03 -12.04 -0.29
C ILE A 51 -12.47 -11.76 0.16
N LYS A 52 -13.35 -12.76 0.11
CA LYS A 52 -14.70 -12.59 0.65
C LYS A 52 -14.62 -12.39 2.17
N PRO A 53 -15.17 -11.31 2.75
CA PRO A 53 -15.19 -11.15 4.20
C PRO A 53 -15.90 -12.31 4.90
N GLY A 54 -15.44 -12.66 6.08
CA GLY A 54 -15.97 -13.80 6.84
C GLY A 54 -14.87 -14.58 7.58
N LEU A 55 -15.27 -15.72 8.14
CA LEU A 55 -14.37 -16.59 8.90
C LEU A 55 -13.79 -17.67 7.99
N TYR A 56 -12.51 -17.98 8.17
CA TYR A 56 -11.80 -19.03 7.46
C TYR A 56 -11.08 -19.93 8.46
N ALA A 57 -11.10 -21.24 8.19
CA ALA A 57 -10.31 -22.23 8.92
C ALA A 57 -8.93 -22.38 8.27
N LEU A 58 -7.85 -22.34 9.03
CA LEU A 58 -6.51 -22.70 8.58
C LEU A 58 -6.08 -23.99 9.28
N GLY A 59 -5.78 -25.03 8.49
CA GLY A 59 -5.46 -26.35 9.04
C GLY A 59 -6.69 -27.03 9.63
N ALA A 60 -6.56 -27.57 10.84
CA ALA A 60 -7.64 -28.23 11.59
C ALA A 60 -7.92 -27.51 12.93
N PRO A 61 -8.44 -26.28 12.91
CA PRO A 61 -8.63 -25.51 14.13
C PRO A 61 -9.65 -26.13 15.08
N SER A 62 -9.34 -26.11 16.37
CA SER A 62 -10.20 -26.55 17.46
C SER A 62 -10.82 -25.36 18.20
N ALA A 63 -11.59 -25.63 19.26
CA ALA A 63 -12.16 -24.58 20.11
C ALA A 63 -11.13 -23.83 20.96
N ALA A 64 -9.90 -24.37 21.08
CA ALA A 64 -8.77 -23.72 21.75
C ALA A 64 -7.84 -22.99 20.76
N SER A 65 -8.08 -23.11 19.45
CA SER A 65 -7.21 -22.52 18.43
C SER A 65 -7.27 -20.99 18.42
N PRO A 66 -6.14 -20.30 18.19
CA PRO A 66 -6.10 -18.84 18.15
C PRO A 66 -6.90 -18.28 16.97
N VAL A 67 -7.42 -17.06 17.16
CA VAL A 67 -8.12 -16.30 16.13
C VAL A 67 -7.30 -15.08 15.72
N PHE A 68 -7.07 -14.94 14.42
CA PHE A 68 -6.39 -13.78 13.84
C PHE A 68 -7.35 -12.96 12.99
N ALA A 69 -7.35 -11.64 13.16
CA ALA A 69 -8.09 -10.73 12.28
C ALA A 69 -7.18 -10.21 11.15
N THR A 70 -7.74 -10.03 9.95
CA THR A 70 -7.04 -9.37 8.83
C THR A 70 -8.00 -8.62 7.92
N ALA A 71 -7.43 -7.85 7.00
CA ALA A 71 -8.16 -7.12 5.97
C ALA A 71 -8.51 -8.02 4.78
N ASN A 72 -9.61 -7.74 4.09
CA ASN A 72 -10.01 -8.49 2.88
C ASN A 72 -9.22 -8.14 1.60
N TYR A 73 -8.13 -7.39 1.74
CA TYR A 73 -7.14 -7.24 0.68
C TYR A 73 -6.28 -8.50 0.57
N LYS A 74 -6.25 -9.16 -0.60
CA LYS A 74 -5.59 -10.47 -0.78
C LYS A 74 -4.14 -10.50 -0.27
N LEU A 75 -3.34 -9.45 -0.49
CA LEU A 75 -1.95 -9.45 -0.02
C LEU A 75 -1.85 -9.41 1.52
N SER A 76 -2.80 -8.78 2.22
CA SER A 76 -2.86 -8.82 3.69
C SER A 76 -3.20 -10.22 4.18
N PHE A 77 -4.20 -10.85 3.56
CA PHE A 77 -4.63 -12.21 3.87
C PHE A 77 -3.53 -13.24 3.58
N ASP A 78 -2.92 -13.18 2.39
CA ASP A 78 -1.83 -14.08 1.99
C ASP A 78 -0.61 -13.92 2.88
N ASN A 79 -0.27 -12.69 3.29
CA ASN A 79 0.85 -12.46 4.19
C ASN A 79 0.58 -12.99 5.60
N LEU A 80 -0.67 -12.96 6.08
CA LEU A 80 -1.03 -13.59 7.34
C LEU A 80 -0.96 -15.12 7.23
N ARG A 81 -1.74 -15.74 6.34
CA ARG A 81 -1.89 -17.21 6.28
C ARG A 81 -0.56 -17.93 6.06
N ARG A 82 0.35 -17.37 5.23
CA ARG A 82 1.64 -18.02 4.93
C ARG A 82 2.58 -18.09 6.14
N ASN A 83 2.43 -17.15 7.09
CA ASN A 83 3.21 -17.10 8.32
C ASN A 83 2.54 -17.86 9.48
N LEU A 84 1.37 -18.44 9.26
CA LEU A 84 0.67 -19.34 10.18
C LEU A 84 0.91 -20.82 9.83
N LYS A 85 1.96 -21.13 9.06
CA LYS A 85 2.27 -22.51 8.68
C LYS A 85 2.53 -23.35 9.95
N GLY A 86 1.77 -24.43 10.12
CA GLY A 86 1.85 -25.30 11.29
C GLY A 86 1.06 -24.79 12.50
N ILE A 87 0.25 -23.73 12.36
CA ILE A 87 -0.60 -23.19 13.42
C ILE A 87 -2.06 -23.31 12.99
N ASP A 88 -2.75 -24.31 13.54
CA ASP A 88 -4.19 -24.47 13.33
C ASP A 88 -4.94 -23.29 13.96
N SER A 89 -5.64 -22.52 13.13
CA SER A 89 -6.19 -21.22 13.54
C SER A 89 -7.43 -20.80 12.76
N TRP A 90 -8.18 -19.88 13.36
CA TRP A 90 -9.28 -19.19 12.70
C TRP A 90 -8.82 -17.83 12.19
N ILE A 91 -9.17 -17.50 10.95
CA ILE A 91 -8.85 -16.20 10.33
C ILE A 91 -10.14 -15.44 10.07
N LEU A 92 -10.36 -14.36 10.82
CA LEU A 92 -11.49 -13.45 10.62
C LEU A 92 -11.10 -12.35 9.64
N VAL A 93 -11.68 -12.38 8.44
CA VAL A 93 -11.41 -11.43 7.36
C VAL A 93 -12.45 -10.32 7.39
N LEU A 94 -12.02 -9.11 7.75
CA LEU A 94 -12.88 -7.92 7.84
C LEU A 94 -13.09 -7.26 6.48
N ASN A 95 -14.27 -6.67 6.26
CA ASN A 95 -14.57 -5.95 5.03
C ASN A 95 -13.89 -4.57 4.99
N THR A 96 -12.66 -4.53 4.49
CA THR A 96 -11.90 -3.30 4.33
C THR A 96 -11.99 -2.69 2.93
N LYS A 97 -12.93 -3.16 2.08
CA LYS A 97 -13.09 -2.75 0.68
C LYS A 97 -11.81 -2.94 -0.15
N GLY A 98 -11.03 -3.99 0.15
CA GLY A 98 -9.77 -4.28 -0.55
C GLY A 98 -8.61 -3.37 -0.17
N ILE A 99 -8.70 -2.68 0.96
CA ILE A 99 -7.63 -1.84 1.49
C ILE A 99 -6.84 -2.65 2.52
N ASN A 100 -5.51 -2.51 2.54
CA ASN A 100 -4.65 -3.17 3.52
C ASN A 100 -4.99 -2.74 4.96
N VAL A 101 -4.50 -3.48 5.96
CA VAL A 101 -4.80 -3.24 7.39
C VAL A 101 -4.49 -1.80 7.82
N TRP A 102 -3.29 -1.28 7.53
CA TRP A 102 -2.85 0.02 8.04
C TRP A 102 -3.67 1.17 7.44
N CYS A 103 -3.82 1.20 6.11
CA CYS A 103 -4.61 2.23 5.44
C CYS A 103 -6.09 2.11 5.80
N ALA A 104 -6.62 0.90 5.97
CA ALA A 104 -8.01 0.67 6.34
C ALA A 104 -8.29 1.09 7.79
N ALA A 105 -7.34 0.90 8.70
CA ALA A 105 -7.46 1.34 10.09
C ALA A 105 -7.50 2.87 10.16
N GLY A 106 -6.59 3.55 9.44
CA GLY A 106 -6.60 5.02 9.35
C GLY A 106 -7.86 5.60 8.70
N LYS A 107 -8.52 4.85 7.80
CA LYS A 107 -9.79 5.23 7.16
C LYS A 107 -11.04 4.76 7.92
N GLY A 108 -10.88 3.95 8.96
CA GLY A 108 -11.97 3.41 9.78
C GLY A 108 -12.68 2.16 9.22
N THR A 109 -12.30 1.62 8.06
CA THR A 109 -12.90 0.38 7.52
C THR A 109 -12.33 -0.88 8.17
N PHE A 110 -11.08 -0.86 8.64
CA PHE A 110 -10.59 -1.82 9.63
C PHE A 110 -10.85 -1.21 11.01
N GLY A 111 -12.12 -1.27 11.44
CA GLY A 111 -12.61 -0.48 12.56
C GLY A 111 -13.33 -1.29 13.64
N THR A 112 -13.51 -0.66 14.80
CA THR A 112 -14.22 -1.26 15.96
C THR A 112 -15.57 -1.88 15.57
N LEU A 113 -16.42 -1.12 14.86
CA LEU A 113 -17.77 -1.58 14.51
C LEU A 113 -17.74 -2.72 13.50
N GLU A 114 -16.85 -2.65 12.51
CA GLU A 114 -16.68 -3.73 11.53
C GLU A 114 -16.22 -5.03 12.19
N LEU A 115 -15.27 -4.93 13.13
CA LEU A 115 -14.82 -6.10 13.90
C LEU A 115 -15.94 -6.70 14.75
N VAL A 116 -16.68 -5.86 15.49
CA VAL A 116 -17.82 -6.31 16.31
C VAL A 116 -18.86 -7.01 15.46
N ARG A 117 -19.24 -6.39 14.34
CA ARG A 117 -20.17 -6.95 13.37
C ARG A 117 -19.69 -8.30 12.85
N SER A 118 -18.43 -8.39 12.45
CA SER A 118 -17.85 -9.62 11.91
C SER A 118 -17.82 -10.75 12.94
N ILE A 119 -17.50 -10.47 14.21
CA ILE A 119 -17.55 -11.46 15.30
C ILE A 119 -18.98 -12.02 15.46
N MET A 120 -19.97 -11.14 15.46
CA MET A 120 -21.39 -11.53 15.64
C MET A 120 -21.93 -12.31 14.43
N GLU A 121 -21.72 -11.80 13.21
CA GLU A 121 -22.26 -12.41 11.98
C GLU A 121 -21.63 -13.78 11.67
N THR A 122 -20.36 -13.99 12.05
CA THR A 122 -19.69 -15.29 11.84
C THR A 122 -20.00 -16.31 12.92
N GLY A 123 -20.67 -15.92 14.02
CA GLY A 123 -20.94 -16.82 15.14
C GLY A 123 -19.68 -17.32 15.83
N LEU A 124 -18.57 -16.56 15.77
CA LEU A 124 -17.24 -16.97 16.26
C LEU A 124 -17.26 -17.45 17.71
N GLU A 125 -18.12 -16.86 18.55
CA GLU A 125 -18.31 -17.26 19.95
C GLU A 125 -18.72 -18.73 20.11
N LYS A 126 -19.47 -19.29 19.16
CA LYS A 126 -19.95 -20.69 19.22
C LYS A 126 -18.87 -21.71 18.90
N LEU A 127 -17.73 -21.25 18.38
CA LEU A 127 -16.62 -22.08 17.92
C LEU A 127 -15.49 -22.21 18.93
N LEU A 128 -15.45 -21.34 19.95
CA LEU A 128 -14.29 -21.17 20.82
C LEU A 128 -14.64 -21.37 22.28
N GLU A 129 -13.70 -21.92 23.04
CA GLU A 129 -13.75 -21.99 24.51
C GLU A 129 -13.25 -20.69 25.17
N HIS A 130 -12.70 -19.77 24.37
CA HIS A 130 -12.15 -18.50 24.82
C HIS A 130 -12.70 -17.30 24.02
N LYS A 131 -12.64 -16.11 24.61
CA LYS A 131 -13.05 -14.85 23.97
C LYS A 131 -11.85 -13.94 23.75
N SER A 132 -10.93 -14.36 22.89
CA SER A 132 -9.76 -13.55 22.52
C SER A 132 -9.49 -13.56 21.02
N ILE A 133 -9.14 -12.40 20.48
CA ILE A 133 -8.78 -12.24 19.08
C ILE A 133 -7.49 -11.43 18.93
N ILE A 134 -6.62 -11.87 18.03
CA ILE A 134 -5.34 -11.26 17.74
C ILE A 134 -5.49 -10.34 16.52
N LEU A 135 -5.17 -9.06 16.69
CA LEU A 135 -5.14 -8.08 15.62
C LEU A 135 -3.70 -7.72 15.24
N PRO A 136 -3.42 -7.34 13.98
CA PRO A 136 -2.13 -6.78 13.62
C PRO A 136 -1.89 -5.45 14.34
N GLN A 137 -0.63 -5.15 14.69
CA GLN A 137 -0.27 -3.93 15.41
C GLN A 137 -0.76 -2.65 14.72
N LEU A 138 -0.67 -2.60 13.38
CA LEU A 138 -1.08 -1.45 12.57
C LEU A 138 -2.61 -1.27 12.46
N GLY A 139 -3.40 -2.20 13.01
CA GLY A 139 -4.85 -2.07 13.14
C GLY A 139 -5.29 -1.22 14.35
N ALA A 140 -4.39 -0.99 15.32
CA ALA A 140 -4.71 -0.31 16.57
C ALA A 140 -5.35 1.08 16.42
N PRO A 141 -4.95 1.94 15.45
CA PRO A 141 -5.59 3.25 15.27
C PRO A 141 -7.09 3.18 14.91
N GLY A 142 -7.57 2.07 14.34
CA GLY A 142 -8.98 1.90 13.94
C GLY A 142 -9.84 1.16 14.96
N VAL A 143 -9.22 0.43 15.89
CA VAL A 143 -9.93 -0.50 16.79
C VAL A 143 -9.75 -0.12 18.25
N ALA A 144 -10.85 0.24 18.89
CA ALA A 144 -10.92 0.48 20.33
C ALA A 144 -11.19 -0.83 21.06
N ALA A 145 -10.14 -1.48 21.56
CA ALA A 145 -10.20 -2.79 22.22
C ALA A 145 -11.23 -2.86 23.36
N HIS A 146 -11.34 -1.81 24.18
CA HIS A 146 -12.30 -1.74 25.28
C HIS A 146 -13.75 -1.75 24.79
N ARG A 147 -14.04 -1.12 23.63
CA ARG A 147 -15.37 -1.15 23.02
C ARG A 147 -15.69 -2.52 22.44
N VAL A 148 -14.72 -3.16 21.77
CA VAL A 148 -14.89 -4.53 21.27
C VAL A 148 -15.27 -5.47 22.41
N LYS A 149 -14.55 -5.40 23.54
CA LYS A 149 -14.84 -6.17 24.75
C LYS A 149 -16.22 -5.86 25.32
N ALA A 150 -16.61 -4.59 25.39
CA ALA A 150 -17.93 -4.20 25.87
C ALA A 150 -19.08 -4.75 25.00
N TYR A 151 -18.92 -4.76 23.67
CA TYR A 151 -19.97 -5.22 22.75
C TYR A 151 -20.01 -6.74 22.54
N THR A 152 -18.88 -7.44 22.65
CA THR A 152 -18.78 -8.86 22.24
C THR A 152 -18.24 -9.78 23.34
N GLY A 153 -17.68 -9.23 24.41
CA GLY A 153 -16.89 -9.97 25.39
C GLY A 153 -15.48 -10.37 24.93
N PHE A 154 -15.14 -10.19 23.64
CA PHE A 154 -13.81 -10.52 23.12
C PHE A 154 -12.75 -9.53 23.59
N SER A 155 -11.67 -10.06 24.15
CA SER A 155 -10.46 -9.30 24.43
C SER A 155 -9.59 -9.24 23.17
N VAL A 156 -9.11 -8.05 22.84
CA VAL A 156 -8.23 -7.79 21.70
C VAL A 156 -6.79 -7.80 22.16
N THR A 157 -5.96 -8.65 21.54
CA THR A 157 -4.51 -8.62 21.69
C THR A 157 -3.88 -8.09 20.41
N TYR A 158 -3.02 -7.09 20.50
CA TYR A 158 -2.26 -6.61 19.35
C TYR A 158 -0.98 -7.44 19.17
N GLY A 159 -0.97 -8.25 18.12
CA GLY A 159 0.20 -8.99 17.66
C GLY A 159 1.22 -8.09 16.97
N PRO A 160 2.23 -8.67 16.29
CA PRO A 160 3.33 -7.93 15.69
C PRO A 160 2.91 -7.07 14.48
N VAL A 161 3.80 -6.14 14.09
CA VAL A 161 3.70 -5.38 12.83
C VAL A 161 3.87 -6.30 11.63
N ARG A 162 4.84 -7.23 11.68
CA ARG A 162 5.12 -8.18 10.60
C ARG A 162 4.51 -9.53 10.95
N ALA A 163 3.83 -10.14 9.97
CA ALA A 163 3.27 -11.47 10.14
C ALA A 163 4.35 -12.55 10.35
N GLU A 164 5.58 -12.32 9.88
CA GLU A 164 6.72 -13.24 10.07
C GLU A 164 7.11 -13.43 11.54
N ASP A 165 6.77 -12.47 12.40
CA ASP A 165 7.08 -12.53 13.84
C ASP A 165 5.99 -13.28 14.62
N ILE A 166 4.89 -13.73 13.98
CA ILE A 166 3.78 -14.41 14.67
C ILE A 166 4.23 -15.68 15.41
N PRO A 167 5.04 -16.59 14.83
CA PRO A 167 5.48 -17.79 15.55
C PRO A 167 6.21 -17.46 16.86
N GLU A 168 7.08 -16.45 16.83
CA GLU A 168 7.81 -16.00 18.02
C GLU A 168 6.89 -15.30 19.03
N PHE A 169 5.98 -14.44 18.55
CA PHE A 169 4.94 -13.83 19.39
C PHE A 169 4.11 -14.87 20.15
N MET A 170 3.73 -15.97 19.48
CA MET A 170 3.00 -17.08 20.10
C MET A 170 3.87 -17.82 21.10
N ARG A 171 5.15 -18.10 20.77
CA ARG A 171 6.13 -18.73 21.68
C ARG A 171 6.32 -17.93 22.97
N LEU A 172 6.23 -16.60 22.90
CA LEU A 172 6.30 -15.68 24.04
C LEU A 172 4.97 -15.55 24.81
N GLY A 173 3.97 -16.39 24.52
CA GLY A 173 2.68 -16.38 25.20
C GLY A 173 1.80 -15.19 24.81
N ASN A 174 1.75 -14.88 23.51
CA ASN A 174 1.00 -13.75 22.95
C ASN A 174 1.48 -12.38 23.45
N LYS A 175 2.79 -12.24 23.66
CA LYS A 175 3.42 -11.00 24.09
C LYS A 175 4.30 -10.43 22.99
N THR A 176 3.97 -9.21 22.57
CA THR A 176 4.69 -8.48 21.52
C THR A 176 5.93 -7.81 22.12
N SER A 177 7.13 -8.17 21.65
CA SER A 177 8.38 -7.51 22.04
C SER A 177 8.45 -6.08 21.46
N PRO A 178 9.33 -5.20 21.98
CA PRO A 178 9.52 -3.86 21.41
C PRO A 178 9.84 -3.89 19.91
N GLU A 179 10.71 -4.79 19.47
CA GLU A 179 11.15 -4.92 18.07
C GLU A 179 10.00 -5.30 17.15
N MET A 180 9.09 -6.16 17.61
CA MET A 180 7.89 -6.56 16.87
C MET A 180 6.88 -5.42 16.66
N ARG A 181 6.99 -4.33 17.45
CA ARG A 181 6.14 -3.14 17.33
C ARG A 181 6.69 -2.11 16.34
N GLU A 182 7.92 -2.28 15.88
CA GLU A 182 8.59 -1.29 15.04
C GLU A 182 8.41 -1.54 13.54
N VAL A 183 8.15 -0.46 12.79
CA VAL A 183 8.17 -0.49 11.34
C VAL A 183 9.58 -0.19 10.85
N ARG A 184 10.32 -1.22 10.43
CA ARG A 184 11.72 -1.11 9.95
C ARG A 184 11.91 -0.12 8.77
N PHE A 185 10.91 0.00 7.88
CA PHE A 185 10.89 0.88 6.70
C PHE A 185 12.22 0.97 5.92
N GLY A 186 12.78 -0.21 5.59
CA GLY A 186 14.08 -0.34 4.91
C GLY A 186 14.04 0.03 3.42
N PHE A 187 15.13 -0.23 2.68
CA PHE A 187 15.17 0.03 1.23
C PHE A 187 14.07 -0.71 0.46
N PHE A 188 13.91 -2.02 0.73
CA PHE A 188 12.91 -2.82 0.04
C PHE A 188 11.49 -2.40 0.37
N ASP A 189 11.18 -2.02 1.62
CA ASP A 189 9.85 -1.51 1.98
C ASP A 189 9.50 -0.23 1.22
N ARG A 190 10.49 0.64 0.95
CA ARG A 190 10.29 1.89 0.21
C ARG A 190 10.00 1.64 -1.26
N ILE A 191 10.81 0.79 -1.91
CA ILE A 191 10.68 0.56 -3.36
C ILE A 191 9.52 -0.38 -3.73
N ILE A 192 8.96 -1.10 -2.76
CA ILE A 192 7.90 -2.10 -3.01
C ILE A 192 6.62 -1.51 -3.62
N LEU A 193 6.41 -0.21 -3.46
CA LEU A 193 5.27 0.53 -4.01
C LEU A 193 5.60 1.34 -5.27
N ALA A 194 6.88 1.42 -5.66
CA ALA A 194 7.30 2.08 -6.90
C ALA A 194 6.54 1.59 -8.15
N PRO A 195 6.26 0.26 -8.33
CA PRO A 195 5.48 -0.19 -9.47
C PRO A 195 4.04 0.36 -9.51
N VAL A 196 3.42 0.54 -8.33
CA VAL A 196 2.05 1.05 -8.23
C VAL A 196 2.02 2.50 -8.70
N GLU A 197 2.94 3.32 -8.19
CA GLU A 197 3.06 4.73 -8.57
C GLU A 197 3.46 4.89 -10.04
N PHE A 198 4.40 4.06 -10.52
CA PHE A 198 4.81 4.05 -11.92
C PHE A 198 3.64 3.78 -12.85
N VAL A 199 2.81 2.77 -12.57
CA VAL A 199 1.63 2.47 -13.40
C VAL A 199 0.56 3.55 -13.27
N GLN A 200 0.34 4.07 -12.06
CA GLN A 200 -0.66 5.11 -11.80
C GLN A 200 -0.39 6.39 -12.60
N PHE A 201 0.87 6.83 -12.68
CA PHE A 201 1.25 8.03 -13.43
C PHE A 201 1.65 7.74 -14.87
N GLY A 202 2.26 6.57 -15.12
CA GLY A 202 2.69 6.14 -16.44
C GLY A 202 1.56 6.02 -17.45
N LYS A 203 0.35 5.66 -17.02
CA LYS A 203 -0.83 5.63 -17.90
C LYS A 203 -1.19 7.00 -18.51
N TYR A 204 -0.71 8.10 -17.93
CA TYR A 204 -0.87 9.45 -18.47
C TYR A 204 0.42 9.95 -19.12
N ILE A 205 1.56 9.77 -18.44
CA ILE A 205 2.85 10.32 -18.88
C ILE A 205 3.41 9.57 -20.09
N LEU A 206 3.27 8.24 -20.19
CA LEU A 206 3.83 7.49 -21.31
C LEU A 206 3.09 7.78 -22.63
N PRO A 207 1.75 7.86 -22.69
CA PRO A 207 1.06 8.35 -23.90
C PRO A 207 1.44 9.78 -24.25
N ALA A 208 1.54 10.68 -23.25
CA ALA A 208 1.99 12.06 -23.50
C ALA A 208 3.41 12.11 -24.07
N ALA A 209 4.34 11.32 -23.52
CA ALA A 209 5.71 11.19 -24.03
C ALA A 209 5.73 10.64 -25.46
N LEU A 210 4.89 9.64 -25.79
CA LEU A 210 4.76 9.13 -27.15
C LEU A 210 4.25 10.21 -28.11
N ILE A 211 3.24 10.99 -27.71
CA ILE A 211 2.74 12.11 -28.52
C ILE A 211 3.85 13.14 -28.74
N LEU A 212 4.58 13.54 -27.70
CA LEU A 212 5.72 14.46 -27.81
C LEU A 212 6.76 13.91 -28.80
N TYR A 213 7.08 12.61 -28.72
CA TYR A 213 8.02 11.96 -29.62
C TYR A 213 7.54 12.02 -31.09
N LEU A 214 6.26 11.69 -31.34
CA LEU A 214 5.66 11.71 -32.68
C LEU A 214 5.57 13.14 -33.26
N LEU A 215 5.43 14.15 -32.41
CA LEU A 215 5.48 15.56 -32.79
C LEU A 215 6.91 16.11 -33.01
N GLY A 216 7.93 15.24 -32.96
CA GLY A 216 9.33 15.62 -33.13
C GLY A 216 9.99 16.19 -31.86
N LEU A 217 9.27 16.29 -30.74
CA LEU A 217 9.76 16.77 -29.45
C LEU A 217 10.41 15.61 -28.66
N LYS A 218 11.39 14.96 -29.28
CA LYS A 218 12.05 13.76 -28.74
C LYS A 218 12.69 14.01 -27.38
N ALA A 219 13.31 15.18 -27.19
CA ALA A 219 13.97 15.55 -25.95
C ALA A 219 12.96 15.67 -24.78
N ASP A 220 11.79 16.24 -25.06
CA ASP A 220 10.69 16.39 -24.11
C ASP A 220 10.03 15.03 -23.78
N ALA A 221 9.95 14.12 -24.75
CA ALA A 221 9.52 12.73 -24.50
C ALA A 221 10.46 12.01 -23.51
N VAL A 222 11.78 12.14 -23.71
CA VAL A 222 12.80 11.53 -22.82
C VAL A 222 12.71 12.12 -21.41
N LEU A 223 12.57 13.44 -21.29
CA LEU A 223 12.44 14.10 -19.99
C LEU A 223 11.13 13.76 -19.27
N ALA A 224 10.03 13.60 -19.99
CA ALA A 224 8.76 13.16 -19.40
C ALA A 224 8.89 11.75 -18.79
N ALA A 225 9.49 10.80 -19.52
CA ALA A 225 9.80 9.47 -19.01
C ALA A 225 10.80 9.52 -17.84
N GLY A 226 11.81 10.39 -17.93
CA GLY A 226 12.77 10.64 -16.85
C GLY A 226 12.12 11.17 -15.57
N ALA A 227 11.20 12.12 -15.69
CA ALA A 227 10.45 12.68 -14.55
C ALA A 227 9.57 11.62 -13.87
N LEU A 228 8.92 10.76 -14.67
CA LEU A 228 8.16 9.61 -14.16
C LEU A 228 9.07 8.68 -13.33
N LEU A 229 10.24 8.30 -13.86
CA LEU A 229 11.19 7.44 -13.15
C LEU A 229 11.78 8.13 -11.90
N ALA A 230 12.06 9.43 -11.99
CA ALA A 230 12.55 10.21 -10.86
C ALA A 230 11.56 10.16 -9.69
N GLY A 231 10.31 10.53 -9.95
CA GLY A 231 9.27 10.57 -8.92
C GLY A 231 8.87 9.18 -8.41
N SER A 232 8.68 8.20 -9.30
CA SER A 232 8.14 6.89 -8.93
C SER A 232 9.19 5.89 -8.41
N VAL A 233 10.45 6.03 -8.82
CA VAL A 233 11.53 5.05 -8.49
C VAL A 233 12.65 5.70 -7.68
N LEU A 234 13.21 6.83 -8.14
CA LEU A 234 14.36 7.44 -7.45
C LEU A 234 14.00 8.00 -6.08
N VAL A 235 12.82 8.61 -5.95
CA VAL A 235 12.33 9.13 -4.66
C VAL A 235 12.29 8.05 -3.57
N PRO A 236 11.55 6.94 -3.71
CA PRO A 236 11.54 5.90 -2.67
C PRO A 236 12.92 5.23 -2.49
N ALA A 237 13.67 5.00 -3.58
CA ALA A 237 15.00 4.38 -3.51
C ALA A 237 16.00 5.20 -2.67
N PHE A 238 16.02 6.53 -2.86
CA PHE A 238 16.97 7.44 -2.23
C PHE A 238 16.34 8.30 -1.12
N LEU A 239 15.14 7.97 -0.65
CA LEU A 239 14.36 8.81 0.27
C LEU A 239 15.15 9.40 1.47
N PRO A 240 16.01 8.66 2.20
CA PRO A 240 16.77 9.19 3.33
C PRO A 240 17.92 10.13 2.91
N ARG A 241 18.43 9.97 1.68
CA ARG A 241 19.57 10.74 1.15
C ARG A 241 19.15 11.98 0.38
N LEU A 242 17.91 12.01 -0.12
CA LEU A 242 17.38 13.19 -0.82
C LEU A 242 17.22 14.37 0.14
N PRO A 243 17.55 15.59 -0.29
CA PRO A 243 17.59 16.76 0.59
C PRO A 243 16.19 17.14 1.10
N GLY A 244 16.15 17.70 2.31
CA GLY A 244 14.95 18.24 2.92
C GLY A 244 14.03 17.20 3.57
N ARG A 245 13.00 17.70 4.27
CA ARG A 245 11.98 16.88 4.97
C ARG A 245 10.74 16.61 4.12
N SER A 246 10.40 17.53 3.21
CA SER A 246 9.23 17.45 2.33
C SER A 246 9.46 16.44 1.19
N PHE A 247 8.45 15.62 0.91
CA PHE A 247 8.43 14.73 -0.25
C PHE A 247 8.42 15.49 -1.57
N ALA A 248 7.70 16.61 -1.66
CA ALA A 248 7.74 17.49 -2.83
C ALA A 248 9.16 17.98 -3.12
N LEU A 249 9.90 18.42 -2.09
CA LEU A 249 11.29 18.85 -2.27
C LEU A 249 12.22 17.68 -2.67
N LYS A 250 12.02 16.50 -2.08
CA LYS A 250 12.77 15.29 -2.46
C LYS A 250 12.50 14.88 -3.91
N GLY A 251 11.24 14.93 -4.34
CA GLY A 251 10.84 14.68 -5.73
C GLY A 251 11.38 15.75 -6.68
N ALA A 252 11.43 17.01 -6.24
CA ALA A 252 12.05 18.08 -7.02
C ALA A 252 13.56 17.84 -7.19
N ALA A 253 14.26 17.44 -6.12
CA ALA A 253 15.68 17.12 -6.18
C ALA A 253 15.98 15.92 -7.09
N ALA A 254 15.15 14.87 -7.03
CA ALA A 254 15.25 13.73 -7.94
C ALA A 254 14.94 14.10 -9.40
N GLY A 255 13.95 14.97 -9.62
CA GLY A 255 13.64 15.51 -10.95
C GLY A 255 14.79 16.34 -11.50
N PHE A 256 15.38 17.21 -10.67
CA PHE A 256 16.50 18.06 -11.06
C PHE A 256 17.70 17.23 -11.47
N SER A 257 18.06 16.19 -10.70
CA SER A 257 19.20 15.33 -11.05
C SER A 257 19.01 14.65 -12.41
N VAL A 258 17.79 14.24 -12.75
CA VAL A 258 17.49 13.65 -14.06
C VAL A 258 17.57 14.69 -15.19
N VAL A 259 16.96 15.87 -15.02
CA VAL A 259 17.02 16.94 -16.04
C VAL A 259 18.48 17.38 -16.26
N ALA A 260 19.24 17.59 -15.19
CA ALA A 260 20.64 17.99 -15.23
C ALA A 260 21.54 16.93 -15.90
N ALA A 261 21.30 15.64 -15.62
CA ALA A 261 22.07 14.56 -16.23
C ALA A 261 21.77 14.38 -17.73
N LEU A 262 20.52 14.64 -18.16
CA LEU A 262 20.11 14.48 -19.56
C LEU A 262 20.37 15.71 -20.42
N SER A 263 20.43 16.91 -19.82
CA SER A 263 20.59 18.18 -20.56
C SER A 263 21.81 18.21 -21.52
N PRO A 264 23.02 17.74 -21.14
CA PRO A 264 24.16 17.72 -22.05
C PRO A 264 23.99 16.76 -23.22
N LEU A 265 23.25 15.67 -23.04
CA LEU A 265 22.98 14.67 -24.08
C LEU A 265 21.92 15.14 -25.08
N LEU A 266 21.09 16.10 -24.68
CA LEU A 266 19.99 16.66 -25.47
C LEU A 266 20.33 18.04 -26.05
N ASP A 267 21.55 18.51 -25.85
CA ASP A 267 22.13 19.75 -26.39
C ASP A 267 21.27 21.00 -26.13
N PHE A 268 20.78 21.14 -24.89
CA PHE A 268 20.02 22.32 -24.50
C PHE A 268 20.93 23.48 -24.12
N ASP A 269 20.62 24.67 -24.63
CA ASP A 269 21.15 25.90 -24.04
C ASP A 269 20.52 26.22 -22.67
N LEU A 270 21.06 27.25 -22.02
CA LEU A 270 20.64 27.67 -20.68
C LEU A 270 19.14 28.00 -20.61
N TYR A 271 18.57 28.63 -21.64
CA TYR A 271 17.15 28.99 -21.64
C TYR A 271 16.27 27.74 -21.71
N GLN A 272 16.60 26.82 -22.59
CA GLN A 272 15.92 25.52 -22.72
C GLN A 272 16.05 24.69 -21.45
N PHE A 273 17.23 24.67 -20.84
CA PHE A 273 17.47 23.99 -19.57
C PHE A 273 16.57 24.56 -18.46
N CYS A 274 16.53 25.89 -18.28
CA CYS A 274 15.70 26.55 -17.28
C CYS A 274 14.20 26.28 -17.51
N ALA A 275 13.73 26.41 -18.75
CA ALA A 275 12.32 26.18 -19.07
C ALA A 275 11.89 24.73 -18.81
N ARG A 276 12.72 23.74 -19.20
CA ARG A 276 12.44 22.32 -18.99
C ARG A 276 12.60 21.88 -17.54
N THR A 277 13.52 22.48 -16.81
CA THR A 277 13.63 22.37 -15.35
C THR A 277 12.29 22.75 -14.70
N LEU A 278 11.69 23.87 -15.11
CA LEU A 278 10.39 24.31 -14.60
C LEU A 278 9.21 23.42 -15.03
N ILE A 279 9.35 22.59 -16.06
CA ILE A 279 8.30 21.65 -16.50
C ILE A 279 8.42 20.30 -15.79
N TYR A 280 9.60 19.67 -15.88
CA TYR A 280 9.76 18.25 -15.52
C TYR A 280 10.04 18.04 -14.04
N ILE A 281 10.60 19.03 -13.34
CA ILE A 281 10.81 18.95 -11.88
C ILE A 281 9.48 18.96 -11.13
N PRO A 282 8.50 19.84 -11.43
CA PRO A 282 7.19 19.76 -10.81
C PRO A 282 6.50 18.42 -11.00
N ILE A 283 6.66 17.78 -12.16
CA ILE A 283 6.10 16.45 -12.42
C ILE A 283 6.73 15.42 -11.47
N ALA A 284 8.05 15.33 -11.41
CA ALA A 284 8.75 14.41 -10.49
C ALA A 284 8.44 14.74 -9.01
N SER A 285 8.32 16.03 -8.68
CA SER A 285 7.95 16.55 -7.37
C SER A 285 6.54 16.11 -6.95
N PHE A 286 5.57 16.20 -7.86
CA PHE A 286 4.19 15.79 -7.63
C PHE A 286 4.09 14.27 -7.44
N ILE A 287 4.75 13.48 -8.29
CA ILE A 287 4.78 12.02 -8.14
C ILE A 287 5.47 11.63 -6.82
N GLY A 288 6.57 12.30 -6.48
CA GLY A 288 7.27 12.08 -5.20
C GLY A 288 6.40 12.39 -3.97
N LEU A 289 5.53 13.41 -4.07
CA LEU A 289 4.62 13.82 -3.01
C LEU A 289 3.60 12.73 -2.64
N GLU A 290 3.21 11.87 -3.57
CA GLU A 290 2.26 10.77 -3.28
C GLU A 290 2.82 9.71 -2.32
N PHE A 291 4.14 9.59 -2.20
CA PHE A 291 4.76 8.70 -1.21
C PHE A 291 4.53 9.13 0.24
N THR A 292 3.98 10.32 0.47
CA THR A 292 3.47 10.71 1.80
C THR A 292 2.39 9.74 2.32
N GLY A 293 1.60 9.15 1.42
CA GLY A 293 0.55 8.18 1.75
C GLY A 293 1.05 6.76 2.01
N SER A 294 2.34 6.49 1.80
CA SER A 294 2.94 5.17 1.87
C SER A 294 4.24 5.10 2.67
N SER A 295 4.55 6.17 3.39
CA SER A 295 5.73 6.27 4.26
C SER A 295 5.38 6.36 5.74
N THR A 296 6.38 6.12 6.58
CA THR A 296 6.27 6.29 8.03
C THR A 296 6.59 7.72 8.51
N TYR A 297 6.87 8.66 7.60
CA TYR A 297 7.47 9.96 7.95
C TYR A 297 6.45 11.05 8.22
N THR A 298 5.26 10.97 7.63
CA THR A 298 4.29 12.07 7.61
C THR A 298 2.99 11.73 8.31
N SER A 299 2.50 12.67 9.12
CA SER A 299 1.13 12.64 9.64
C SER A 299 0.16 13.26 8.64
N LEU A 300 -1.14 12.95 8.76
CA LEU A 300 -2.18 13.52 7.88
C LEU A 300 -2.17 15.06 7.86
N SER A 301 -1.94 15.70 9.00
CA SER A 301 -1.83 17.17 9.08
C SER A 301 -0.58 17.69 8.36
N GLY A 302 0.54 16.96 8.46
CA GLY A 302 1.76 17.25 7.71
C GLY A 302 1.54 17.15 6.19
N VAL A 303 0.91 16.08 5.73
CA VAL A 303 0.57 15.89 4.31
C VAL A 303 -0.30 17.03 3.79
N LYS A 304 -1.39 17.37 4.51
CA LYS A 304 -2.27 18.49 4.13
C LYS A 304 -1.53 19.83 4.03
N LYS A 305 -0.61 20.10 4.97
CA LYS A 305 0.21 21.32 4.96
C LYS A 305 1.12 21.32 3.74
N GLU A 306 1.79 20.21 3.46
CA GLU A 306 2.72 20.10 2.35
C GLU A 306 2.00 20.24 0.99
N MET A 307 0.89 19.52 0.77
CA MET A 307 0.11 19.63 -0.46
C MET A 307 -0.39 21.05 -0.72
N ARG A 308 -0.84 21.76 0.32
CA ARG A 308 -1.33 23.15 0.21
C ARG A 308 -0.27 24.11 -0.34
N ILE A 309 1.00 23.86 -0.06
CA ILE A 309 2.12 24.70 -0.48
C ILE A 309 2.71 24.19 -1.80
N ALA A 310 2.95 22.88 -1.89
CA ALA A 310 3.67 22.27 -3.01
C ALA A 310 2.85 22.28 -4.30
N MET A 311 1.56 21.92 -4.26
CA MET A 311 0.77 21.80 -5.49
C MET A 311 0.62 23.13 -6.25
N PRO A 312 0.30 24.27 -5.61
CA PRO A 312 0.26 25.56 -6.32
C PRO A 312 1.62 25.95 -6.89
N ALA A 313 2.71 25.72 -6.15
CA ALA A 313 4.05 26.04 -6.61
C ALA A 313 4.47 25.16 -7.80
N GLN A 314 4.14 23.87 -7.78
CA GLN A 314 4.36 22.94 -8.89
C GLN A 314 3.58 23.37 -10.13
N ALA A 315 2.31 23.73 -9.99
CA ALA A 315 1.46 24.20 -11.09
C ALA A 315 1.98 25.51 -11.70
N LEU A 316 2.38 26.47 -10.85
CA LEU A 316 2.96 27.73 -11.30
C LEU A 316 4.26 27.51 -12.07
N ALA A 317 5.18 26.69 -11.53
CA ALA A 317 6.44 26.37 -12.19
C ALA A 317 6.20 25.72 -13.56
N LEU A 318 5.30 24.72 -13.63
CA LEU A 318 4.94 24.06 -14.88
C LEU A 318 4.42 25.06 -15.92
N LEU A 319 3.50 25.95 -15.52
CA LEU A 319 2.95 26.98 -16.40
C LEU A 319 4.04 27.95 -16.89
N THR A 320 4.90 28.43 -16.00
CA THR A 320 6.01 29.32 -16.35
C THR A 320 6.96 28.66 -17.36
N GLY A 321 7.34 27.41 -17.15
CA GLY A 321 8.21 26.68 -18.08
C GLY A 321 7.58 26.50 -19.47
N LEU A 322 6.27 26.21 -19.53
CA LEU A 322 5.54 26.13 -20.80
C LEU A 322 5.49 27.49 -21.53
N LEU A 323 5.22 28.57 -20.80
CA LEU A 323 5.21 29.93 -21.35
C LEU A 323 6.59 30.34 -21.88
N MET A 324 7.67 29.97 -21.19
CA MET A 324 9.04 30.22 -21.67
C MET A 324 9.30 29.51 -23.01
N LEU A 325 8.99 28.21 -23.12
CA LEU A 325 9.19 27.50 -24.39
C LEU A 325 8.30 28.05 -25.52
N ALA A 326 7.07 28.48 -25.22
CA ALA A 326 6.19 29.11 -26.20
C ALA A 326 6.75 30.45 -26.68
N PHE A 327 7.20 31.31 -25.77
CA PHE A 327 7.76 32.62 -26.10
C PHE A 327 9.01 32.51 -26.97
N ARG A 328 9.88 31.53 -26.70
CA ARG A 328 11.06 31.29 -27.53
C ARG A 328 10.73 30.86 -28.96
N ARG A 329 9.59 30.23 -29.22
CA ARG A 329 9.18 29.89 -30.59
C ARG A 329 8.63 31.09 -31.37
N LEU A 330 8.30 32.18 -30.67
CA LEU A 330 7.79 33.42 -31.25
C LEU A 330 8.90 34.44 -31.56
N LEU A 331 10.11 34.21 -31.04
CA LEU A 331 11.33 34.99 -31.31
C LEU A 331 12.22 34.24 -32.30
#